data_AF-A0AAW6NE93-F1
#
_entry.id   AF-A0AAW6NE93-F1
#
_cell.length_a   1.000
_cell.length_b   1.000
_cell.length_c   1.000
_cell.angle_alpha   90.00
_cell.angle_beta   90.00
_cell.angle_gamma   90.00
#
_symmetry.space_group_name_H-M   'P 1'
#
loop_
_entity.id
_entity.type
_entity.pdbx_description
1 polymer ?
#
loop_
_entity_poly.entity_id
_entity_poly.type
_entity_poly.pdbx_seq_one_letter_code
_entity_poly.pdbx_strand_id
1 'polypeptide(L)'
;MSELVWRENWQLNDPAELDLNTDGSFTIKDPVGDIFLPDDYIAFMRRSEGAALRDRGSCFLGQFHDGVIIFEIEWLGSLRNLRLSTRRNYYDDEAEDLLPRFLAFIGYAEPGPSDVLINVSKGDPDYGKVYVWTPAKDPWMTGDNTRGLGWVADSFADFMNNLAPKEAL
;
A
#
# COMPACT_ATOMS: atom_id res chain seq x y z
N MET A 1 -19.22 -12.80 13.55
CA MET A 1 -18.66 -12.05 12.42
C MET A 1 -19.40 -10.73 12.37
N SER A 2 -18.79 -9.66 12.87
CA SER A 2 -19.34 -8.30 12.78
C SER A 2 -19.20 -7.81 11.34
N GLU A 3 -20.29 -7.32 10.76
CA GLU A 3 -20.26 -6.65 9.45
C GLU A 3 -19.33 -5.43 9.52
N LEU A 4 -18.34 -5.39 8.61
CA LEU A 4 -17.51 -4.22 8.38
C LEU A 4 -18.35 -3.13 7.70
N VAL A 5 -18.69 -2.09 8.46
CA VAL A 5 -19.43 -0.90 7.97
C VAL A 5 -18.42 0.16 7.52
N TRP A 6 -18.37 0.44 6.21
CA TRP A 6 -17.49 1.45 5.61
C TRP A 6 -18.30 2.64 5.08
N ARG A 7 -17.73 3.87 5.08
CA ARG A 7 -18.41 5.09 4.58
C ARG A 7 -18.63 5.04 3.06
N GLU A 8 -19.84 5.36 2.60
CA GLU A 8 -20.34 5.10 1.22
C GLU A 8 -19.81 6.02 0.10
N ASN A 9 -19.01 7.05 0.39
CA ASN A 9 -18.68 8.14 -0.53
C ASN A 9 -17.27 8.07 -1.19
N TRP A 10 -16.84 6.88 -1.63
CA TRP A 10 -15.45 6.61 -2.03
C TRP A 10 -15.23 6.25 -3.52
N GLN A 11 -16.24 6.33 -4.39
CA GLN A 11 -16.14 5.82 -5.78
C GLN A 11 -15.38 6.75 -6.75
N LEU A 12 -14.42 6.19 -7.52
CA LEU A 12 -13.92 6.76 -8.78
C LEU A 12 -14.59 6.06 -9.98
N ASN A 13 -14.71 6.77 -11.11
CA ASN A 13 -15.71 6.55 -12.19
C ASN A 13 -15.45 5.42 -13.20
N ASP A 14 -14.51 4.51 -12.96
CA ASP A 14 -14.21 3.45 -13.93
C ASP A 14 -13.70 2.24 -13.14
N PRO A 15 -14.28 1.02 -13.27
CA PRO A 15 -13.78 -0.20 -12.64
C PRO A 15 -12.90 -1.02 -13.60
N ALA A 16 -11.68 -1.35 -13.18
CA ALA A 16 -10.76 -2.23 -13.87
C ALA A 16 -11.10 -3.70 -13.56
N GLU A 17 -11.17 -4.51 -14.61
CA GLU A 17 -11.32 -5.96 -14.48
C GLU A 17 -10.04 -6.58 -13.89
N LEU A 18 -10.20 -7.32 -12.79
CA LEU A 18 -9.15 -8.11 -12.13
C LEU A 18 -9.15 -9.53 -12.70
N ASP A 19 -8.10 -9.91 -13.40
CA ASP A 19 -7.81 -11.31 -13.68
C ASP A 19 -7.02 -11.90 -12.51
N LEU A 20 -7.73 -12.53 -11.58
CA LEU A 20 -7.15 -13.32 -10.49
C LEU A 20 -7.01 -14.79 -10.92
N ASN A 21 -5.96 -15.46 -10.45
CA ASN A 21 -5.89 -16.91 -10.51
C ASN A 21 -7.01 -17.54 -9.67
N THR A 22 -7.31 -18.81 -9.91
CA THR A 22 -8.38 -19.55 -9.21
C THR A 22 -8.21 -19.58 -7.69
N ASP A 23 -6.99 -19.42 -7.19
CA ASP A 23 -6.63 -19.38 -5.78
C ASP A 23 -6.59 -17.96 -5.18
N GLY A 24 -6.98 -16.94 -5.96
CA GLY A 24 -6.98 -15.53 -5.57
C GLY A 24 -5.62 -14.83 -5.72
N SER A 25 -4.60 -15.52 -6.23
CA SER A 25 -3.28 -14.91 -6.49
C SER A 25 -3.26 -14.08 -7.78
N PHE A 26 -2.24 -13.22 -7.87
CA PHE A 26 -1.85 -12.56 -9.10
C PHE A 26 -0.42 -12.98 -9.46
N THR A 27 -0.24 -13.62 -10.62
CA THR A 27 1.09 -14.04 -11.07
C THR A 27 1.84 -12.87 -11.70
N ILE A 28 2.96 -12.49 -11.10
CA ILE A 28 3.99 -11.67 -11.72
C ILE A 28 4.99 -12.64 -12.37
N LYS A 29 5.33 -12.46 -13.65
CA LYS A 29 6.33 -13.29 -14.33
C LYS A 29 7.74 -12.91 -13.85
N ASP A 30 8.14 -13.34 -12.64
CA ASP A 30 9.42 -12.98 -11.98
C ASP A 30 9.77 -13.94 -10.79
N PRO A 31 10.99 -13.96 -10.19
CA PRO A 31 11.40 -14.98 -9.21
C PRO A 31 10.78 -14.78 -7.81
N VAL A 32 9.98 -13.74 -7.62
CA VAL A 32 9.20 -13.49 -6.41
C VAL A 32 8.06 -14.50 -6.25
N GLY A 33 7.62 -15.12 -7.36
CA GLY A 33 6.49 -16.05 -7.39
C GLY A 33 5.15 -15.34 -7.34
N ASP A 34 4.10 -16.08 -7.00
CA ASP A 34 2.74 -15.54 -6.91
C ASP A 34 2.60 -14.62 -5.70
N ILE A 35 2.01 -13.44 -5.91
CA ILE A 35 1.63 -12.53 -4.82
C ILE A 35 0.14 -12.65 -4.51
N PHE A 36 -0.22 -12.39 -3.25
CA PHE A 36 -1.60 -12.51 -2.77
C PHE A 36 -2.05 -11.17 -2.22
N LEU A 37 -3.06 -10.56 -2.83
CA LEU A 37 -3.66 -9.36 -2.26
C LEU A 37 -4.50 -9.73 -1.03
N PRO A 38 -4.40 -8.99 0.09
CA PRO A 38 -5.25 -9.21 1.25
C PRO A 38 -6.74 -9.08 0.93
N ASP A 39 -7.56 -9.92 1.55
CA ASP A 39 -9.01 -10.01 1.25
C ASP A 39 -9.74 -8.68 1.50
N ASP A 40 -9.36 -7.93 2.54
CA ASP A 40 -9.90 -6.62 2.87
C ASP A 40 -9.54 -5.55 1.84
N TYR A 41 -8.30 -5.58 1.34
CA TYR A 41 -7.87 -4.73 0.23
C TYR A 41 -8.62 -5.09 -1.06
N ILE A 42 -8.77 -6.37 -1.41
CA ILE A 42 -9.57 -6.79 -2.57
C ILE A 42 -11.01 -6.30 -2.44
N ALA A 43 -11.62 -6.43 -1.26
CA ALA A 43 -12.99 -5.99 -1.00
C ALA A 43 -13.15 -4.48 -1.22
N PHE A 44 -12.15 -3.68 -0.83
CA PHE A 44 -12.10 -2.24 -1.11
C PHE A 44 -11.96 -1.96 -2.61
N MET A 45 -11.02 -2.61 -3.29
CA MET A 45 -10.77 -2.38 -4.72
C MET A 45 -11.98 -2.70 -5.59
N ARG A 46 -12.75 -3.75 -5.25
CA ARG A 46 -14.01 -4.10 -5.93
C ARG A 46 -15.10 -3.03 -5.80
N ARG A 47 -15.03 -2.17 -4.78
CA ARG A 47 -16.06 -1.16 -4.49
C ARG A 47 -15.74 0.20 -5.06
N SER A 48 -14.46 0.60 -5.08
CA SER A 48 -14.12 2.00 -5.38
C SER A 48 -12.91 2.21 -6.29
N GLU A 49 -12.23 1.13 -6.71
CA GLU A 49 -11.01 1.15 -7.52
C GLU A 49 -9.99 2.24 -7.13
N GLY A 50 -9.72 2.35 -5.84
CA GLY A 50 -8.86 3.39 -5.26
C GLY A 50 -9.68 4.54 -4.68
N ALA A 51 -8.99 5.52 -4.09
CA ALA A 51 -9.67 6.67 -3.47
C ALA A 51 -8.80 7.91 -3.54
N ALA A 52 -9.38 9.01 -4.05
CA ALA A 52 -8.77 10.33 -3.90
C ALA A 52 -9.11 10.89 -2.51
N LEU A 53 -8.11 11.03 -1.66
CA LEU A 53 -8.24 11.44 -0.26
C LEU A 53 -7.63 12.80 0.04
N ARG A 54 -6.92 13.36 -0.94
CA ARG A 54 -6.47 14.74 -0.98
C ARG A 54 -7.63 15.67 -0.64
N ASP A 55 -7.36 16.59 0.29
CA ASP A 55 -8.31 17.58 0.81
C ASP A 55 -9.43 17.03 1.73
N ARG A 56 -9.37 15.75 2.12
CA ARG A 56 -10.30 15.18 3.12
C ARG A 56 -9.76 15.24 4.56
N GLY A 57 -8.54 15.74 4.75
CA GLY A 57 -7.86 15.74 6.05
C GLY A 57 -7.69 14.33 6.60
N SER A 58 -7.45 13.36 5.72
CA SER A 58 -7.26 11.97 6.10
C SER A 58 -5.79 11.76 6.46
N CYS A 59 -5.49 11.70 7.75
CA CYS A 59 -4.14 11.49 8.25
C CYS A 59 -3.99 10.13 8.94
N PHE A 60 -2.75 9.65 9.05
CA PHE A 60 -2.36 8.45 9.78
C PHE A 60 -0.98 8.61 10.44
N LEU A 61 -0.66 7.72 11.37
CA LEU A 61 0.64 7.67 12.03
C LEU A 61 1.53 6.61 11.35
N GLY A 62 2.74 7.01 10.94
CA GLY A 62 3.81 6.09 10.56
C GLY A 62 4.82 5.96 11.69
N GLN A 63 5.02 4.73 12.19
CA GLN A 63 5.97 4.42 13.25
C GLN A 63 7.29 3.90 12.66
N PHE A 64 8.31 4.75 12.63
CA PHE A 64 9.67 4.42 12.21
C PHE A 64 10.54 4.07 13.41
N HIS A 65 11.74 3.56 13.13
CA HIS A 65 12.74 3.31 14.17
C HIS A 65 13.08 4.57 14.99
N ASP A 66 13.16 5.73 14.32
CA ASP A 66 13.59 6.99 14.92
C ASP A 66 12.43 7.84 15.50
N GLY A 67 11.19 7.37 15.38
CA GLY A 67 10.03 8.05 15.93
C GLY A 67 8.76 7.91 15.09
N VAL A 68 7.73 8.65 15.50
CA VAL A 68 6.43 8.66 14.86
C VAL A 68 6.27 9.93 14.03
N ILE A 69 5.79 9.78 12.80
CA ILE A 69 5.48 10.89 11.88
C ILE A 69 3.99 10.83 11.51
N ILE A 70 3.34 11.98 11.46
CA ILE A 70 1.96 12.11 10.95
C ILE A 70 2.04 12.32 9.44
N PHE A 71 1.31 11.49 8.69
CA PHE A 71 1.15 11.61 7.25
C PHE A 71 -0.28 11.98 6.87
N GLU A 72 -0.45 12.67 5.75
CA GLU A 72 -1.73 12.89 5.08
C GLU A 72 -1.77 12.05 3.80
N ILE A 73 -2.78 11.17 3.66
CA ILE A 73 -2.93 10.35 2.47
C ILE A 73 -3.47 11.22 1.32
N GLU A 74 -2.74 11.30 0.21
CA GLU A 74 -3.20 12.03 -0.96
C GLU A 74 -4.17 11.16 -1.77
N TRP A 75 -3.81 9.90 -2.01
CA TRP A 75 -4.65 8.98 -2.76
C TRP A 75 -4.25 7.54 -2.51
N LEU A 76 -5.23 6.65 -2.63
CA LEU A 76 -5.04 5.21 -2.70
C LEU A 76 -5.14 4.74 -4.15
N GLY A 77 -4.17 3.90 -4.50
CA GLY A 77 -3.94 3.21 -5.76
C GLY A 77 -5.19 2.63 -6.37
N SER A 78 -5.37 2.84 -7.67
CA SER A 78 -6.19 1.95 -8.49
C SER A 78 -5.44 0.64 -8.78
N LEU A 79 -6.13 -0.40 -9.26
CA LEU A 79 -5.50 -1.69 -9.59
C LEU A 79 -4.43 -1.55 -10.69
N ARG A 80 -4.64 -0.59 -11.59
CA ARG A 80 -3.64 -0.19 -12.59
C ARG A 80 -2.37 0.34 -11.93
N ASN A 81 -2.49 1.10 -10.86
CA ASN A 81 -1.35 1.64 -10.11
C ASN A 81 -0.63 0.56 -9.31
N LEU A 82 -1.37 -0.39 -8.74
CA LEU A 82 -0.78 -1.60 -8.14
C LEU A 82 0.03 -2.38 -9.18
N ARG A 83 -0.48 -2.55 -10.40
CA ARG A 83 0.24 -3.23 -11.51
C ARG A 83 1.45 -2.45 -12.01
N LEU A 84 1.33 -1.12 -12.13
CA LEU A 84 2.43 -0.26 -12.60
C LEU A 84 3.54 -0.15 -11.55
N SER A 85 3.20 -0.09 -10.27
CA SER A 85 4.18 -0.03 -9.18
C SER A 85 4.88 -1.37 -8.97
N THR A 86 4.16 -2.51 -8.97
CA THR A 86 4.83 -3.82 -9.06
C THR A 86 5.70 -3.90 -10.30
N ARG A 87 5.27 -3.37 -11.45
CA ARG A 87 6.13 -3.35 -12.64
C ARG A 87 7.38 -2.47 -12.47
N ARG A 88 7.26 -1.28 -11.87
CA ARG A 88 8.37 -0.35 -11.61
C ARG A 88 9.38 -0.94 -10.63
N ASN A 89 8.93 -1.72 -9.65
CA ASN A 89 9.78 -2.36 -8.64
C ASN A 89 10.59 -3.54 -9.15
N TYR A 90 10.12 -4.22 -10.19
CA TYR A 90 10.64 -5.54 -10.57
C TYR A 90 11.20 -5.58 -12.00
N TYR A 91 10.92 -4.58 -12.85
CA TYR A 91 11.38 -4.58 -14.26
C TYR A 91 12.24 -3.38 -14.64
N ASP A 92 12.47 -2.44 -13.73
CA ASP A 92 13.30 -1.27 -14.01
C ASP A 92 14.61 -1.37 -13.20
N ASP A 93 15.58 -2.10 -13.77
CA ASP A 93 16.93 -2.27 -13.20
C ASP A 93 17.68 -0.92 -13.06
N GLU A 94 17.16 0.16 -13.66
CA GLU A 94 17.67 1.53 -13.55
C GLU A 94 16.91 2.39 -12.52
N ALA A 95 15.86 1.85 -11.87
CA ALA A 95 15.15 2.57 -10.83
C ALA A 95 16.03 2.68 -9.57
N GLU A 96 16.50 3.91 -9.29
CA GLU A 96 17.30 4.23 -8.10
C GLU A 96 16.59 3.90 -6.77
N ASP A 97 15.26 3.72 -6.80
CA ASP A 97 14.38 3.53 -5.65
C ASP A 97 13.56 2.23 -5.80
N LEU A 98 14.18 1.07 -5.58
CA LEU A 98 13.45 -0.21 -5.57
C LEU A 98 12.62 -0.33 -4.29
N LEU A 99 11.33 -0.63 -4.38
CA LEU A 99 10.53 -0.90 -3.18
C LEU A 99 11.05 -2.13 -2.42
N PRO A 100 10.86 -2.19 -1.09
CA PRO A 100 11.18 -3.38 -0.33
C PRO A 100 10.43 -4.61 -0.89
N ARG A 101 11.09 -5.77 -0.88
CA ARG A 101 10.52 -7.01 -1.41
C ARG A 101 9.19 -7.35 -0.73
N PHE A 102 8.30 -7.99 -1.48
CA PHE A 102 6.97 -8.43 -1.02
C PHE A 102 6.01 -7.33 -0.58
N LEU A 103 6.40 -6.06 -0.73
CA LEU A 103 5.52 -4.93 -0.54
C LEU A 103 4.98 -4.45 -1.89
N ALA A 104 3.67 -4.24 -1.95
CA ALA A 104 2.99 -3.64 -3.09
C ALA A 104 2.57 -2.21 -2.74
N PHE A 105 2.78 -1.29 -3.65
CA PHE A 105 2.32 0.09 -3.50
C PHE A 105 0.80 0.18 -3.67
N ILE A 106 0.16 0.86 -2.73
CA ILE A 106 -1.28 1.04 -2.65
C ILE A 106 -1.69 2.50 -2.50
N GLY A 107 -0.76 3.45 -2.50
CA GLY A 107 -1.10 4.87 -2.41
C GLY A 107 0.10 5.76 -2.11
N TYR A 108 -0.17 7.05 -2.03
CA TYR A 108 0.85 8.08 -1.78
C TYR A 108 0.41 8.98 -0.64
N ALA A 109 1.37 9.42 0.18
CA ALA A 109 1.16 10.27 1.33
C ALA A 109 2.24 11.36 1.46
N GLU A 110 1.88 12.45 2.12
CA GLU A 110 2.77 13.55 2.51
C GLU A 110 3.01 13.50 4.03
N PRO A 111 4.15 13.99 4.58
CA PRO A 111 5.14 14.85 3.93
C PRO A 111 6.19 14.11 3.08
N GLY A 112 6.56 14.76 1.96
CA GLY A 112 7.57 14.28 1.02
C GLY A 112 7.06 13.14 0.13
N PRO A 113 7.90 12.63 -0.80
CA PRO A 113 7.55 11.45 -1.57
C PRO A 113 7.51 10.22 -0.67
N SER A 114 6.34 9.92 -0.10
CA SER A 114 6.15 8.72 0.73
C SER A 114 5.08 7.82 0.14
N ASP A 115 5.46 6.56 -0.05
CA ASP A 115 4.59 5.54 -0.60
C ASP A 115 3.88 4.79 0.52
N VAL A 116 2.60 4.51 0.35
CA VAL A 116 1.85 3.61 1.22
C VAL A 116 1.89 2.22 0.59
N LEU A 117 2.35 1.25 1.36
CA LEU A 117 2.63 -0.10 0.91
C LEU A 117 1.84 -1.13 1.71
N ILE A 118 1.56 -2.28 1.11
CA ILE A 118 0.94 -3.43 1.76
C ILE A 118 1.76 -4.69 1.54
N ASN A 119 1.90 -5.53 2.55
CA ASN A 119 2.57 -6.82 2.40
C ASN A 119 1.65 -7.83 1.70
N VAL A 120 2.15 -8.40 0.60
CA VAL A 120 1.41 -9.34 -0.27
C VAL A 120 1.98 -10.76 -0.27
N SER A 121 2.91 -11.06 0.65
CA SER A 121 3.48 -12.41 0.82
C SER A 121 2.69 -13.21 1.85
N LYS A 122 1.84 -14.13 1.39
CA LYS A 122 0.93 -14.93 2.25
C LYS A 122 1.64 -15.81 3.30
N GLY A 123 2.93 -16.09 3.11
CA GLY A 123 3.77 -16.84 4.06
C GLY A 123 4.50 -15.96 5.07
N ASP A 124 4.43 -14.64 4.94
CA ASP A 124 5.09 -13.67 5.81
C ASP A 124 4.22 -13.40 7.06
N PRO A 125 4.78 -13.36 8.28
CA PRO A 125 4.05 -12.94 9.49
C PRO A 125 3.39 -11.56 9.38
N ASP A 126 3.92 -10.69 8.52
CA ASP A 126 3.43 -9.35 8.27
C ASP A 126 2.45 -9.28 7.09
N TYR A 127 1.99 -10.42 6.55
CA TYR A 127 0.99 -10.46 5.48
C TYR A 127 -0.22 -9.57 5.78
N GLY A 128 -0.54 -8.67 4.85
CA GLY A 128 -1.65 -7.73 4.96
C GLY A 128 -1.38 -6.47 5.77
N LYS A 129 -0.24 -6.38 6.47
CA LYS A 129 0.15 -5.16 7.17
C LYS A 129 0.43 -4.02 6.20
N VAL A 130 0.11 -2.81 6.66
CA VAL A 130 0.31 -1.57 5.92
C VAL A 130 1.51 -0.83 6.48
N TYR A 131 2.34 -0.32 5.58
CA TYR A 131 3.52 0.48 5.87
C TYR A 131 3.47 1.78 5.10
N VAL A 132 4.15 2.79 5.62
CA VAL A 132 4.58 3.95 4.84
C VAL A 132 6.06 3.79 4.57
N TRP A 133 6.48 4.13 3.36
CA TRP A 133 7.86 4.07 2.95
C TRP A 133 8.32 5.43 2.47
N THR A 134 9.29 6.00 3.17
CA THR A 134 10.01 7.16 2.70
C THR A 134 11.29 6.66 2.03
N PRO A 135 11.53 6.98 0.73
CA PRO A 135 12.70 6.52 0.01
C PRO A 135 13.98 6.81 0.78
N ALA A 136 14.61 5.74 1.26
CA ALA A 136 15.95 5.78 1.79
C ALA A 136 16.86 5.46 0.62
N LYS A 137 17.56 6.46 0.07
CA LYS A 137 18.55 6.23 -0.99
C LYS A 137 19.51 5.14 -0.52
N ASP A 138 19.48 3.97 -1.16
CA ASP A 138 20.54 2.99 -1.10
C ASP A 138 21.38 3.11 -2.38
N PRO A 139 22.33 4.06 -2.44
CA PRO A 139 23.10 4.33 -3.66
C PRO A 139 24.02 3.16 -4.04
N TRP A 140 24.09 2.10 -3.22
CA TRP A 140 24.87 0.91 -3.48
C TRP A 140 24.01 -0.33 -3.79
N MET A 141 22.67 -0.23 -3.69
CA MET A 141 21.72 -1.34 -3.90
C MET A 141 22.11 -2.62 -3.14
N THR A 142 22.62 -2.46 -1.92
CA THR A 142 23.18 -3.56 -1.10
C THR A 142 22.22 -4.09 -0.04
N GLY A 143 21.15 -3.34 0.27
CA GLY A 143 20.16 -3.70 1.28
C GLY A 143 18.79 -4.07 0.71
N ASP A 144 17.91 -4.61 1.56
CA ASP A 144 16.48 -4.40 1.32
C ASP A 144 16.18 -2.96 1.71
N ASN A 145 15.43 -2.21 0.89
CA ASN A 145 15.18 -0.79 1.13
C ASN A 145 14.25 -0.52 2.33
N THR A 146 14.24 -1.39 3.34
CA THR A 146 13.34 -1.40 4.49
C THR A 146 13.66 -0.34 5.54
N ARG A 147 14.85 0.28 5.50
CA ARG A 147 15.23 1.34 6.46
C ARG A 147 14.28 2.53 6.44
N GLY A 148 13.65 2.77 5.29
CA GLY A 148 12.63 3.80 5.11
C GLY A 148 11.22 3.36 5.49
N LEU A 149 11.00 2.16 6.04
CA LEU A 149 9.67 1.67 6.40
C LEU A 149 9.25 2.14 7.79
N GLY A 150 8.07 2.74 7.85
CA GLY A 150 7.30 2.97 9.05
C GLY A 150 6.08 2.06 9.08
N TRP A 151 5.86 1.36 10.19
CA TRP A 151 4.62 0.60 10.39
C TRP A 151 3.42 1.55 10.54
N VAL A 152 2.29 1.21 9.91
CA VAL A 152 1.07 2.01 9.95
C VAL A 152 -0.09 1.26 10.59
N ALA A 153 -0.35 0.03 10.14
CA ALA A 153 -1.48 -0.76 10.63
C ALA A 153 -1.28 -2.26 10.40
N ASP A 154 -2.01 -3.07 11.16
CA ASP A 154 -1.96 -4.53 11.07
C ASP A 154 -2.78 -5.11 9.89
N SER A 155 -3.65 -4.31 9.30
CA SER A 155 -4.44 -4.68 8.11
C SER A 155 -4.82 -3.44 7.29
N PHE A 156 -5.25 -3.64 6.04
CA PHE A 156 -5.78 -2.54 5.22
C PHE A 156 -7.06 -1.96 5.83
N ALA A 157 -7.91 -2.82 6.41
CA ALA A 157 -9.08 -2.38 7.15
C ALA A 157 -8.69 -1.49 8.35
N ASP A 158 -7.75 -1.92 9.19
CA ASP A 158 -7.33 -1.11 10.34
C ASP A 158 -6.74 0.23 9.90
N PHE A 159 -5.94 0.24 8.83
CA PHE A 159 -5.45 1.47 8.23
C PHE A 159 -6.59 2.43 7.86
N MET A 160 -7.59 1.94 7.13
CA MET A 160 -8.73 2.75 6.68
C MET A 160 -9.60 3.26 7.83
N ASN A 161 -9.78 2.45 8.88
CA ASN A 161 -10.55 2.82 10.07
C ASN A 161 -9.83 3.84 10.96
N ASN A 162 -8.50 3.86 10.92
CA ASN A 162 -7.67 4.76 11.72
C ASN A 162 -7.34 6.08 11.03
N LEU A 163 -7.82 6.31 9.79
CA LEU A 163 -7.71 7.60 9.14
C LEU A 163 -8.50 8.66 9.93
N ALA A 164 -7.81 9.73 10.32
CA ALA A 164 -8.40 10.78 11.14
C ALA A 164 -7.88 12.18 10.73
N PRO A 165 -8.62 13.26 11.06
CA PRO A 165 -8.08 14.61 10.99
C PRO A 165 -6.77 14.75 11.78
N LYS A 166 -5.87 15.59 11.28
CA LYS A 166 -4.55 15.83 11.91
C LYS A 166 -4.66 16.22 13.39
N GLU A 167 -5.69 16.96 13.77
CA GLU A 167 -5.91 17.42 15.14
C GLU A 167 -6.32 16.29 16.11
N ALA A 168 -6.68 15.13 15.59
CA ALA A 168 -7.12 13.96 16.35
C ALA A 168 -6.04 12.88 16.50
N LEU A 169 -4.83 13.12 15.98
CA LEU A 169 -3.69 12.19 15.98
C LEU A 169 -2.58 12.61 16.95
#